data_AF-A0A6P8YBC3-F1
#
_entry.id   AF-A0A6P8YBC3-F1
#
_cell.length_a   1.000
_cell.length_b   1.000
_cell.length_c   1.000
_cell.angle_alpha   90.00
_cell.angle_beta   90.00
_cell.angle_gamma   90.00
#
_symmetry.space_group_name_H-M   'P 1'
#
loop_
_entity.id
_entity.type
_entity.pdbx_description
1 polymer ?
#
loop_
_entity_poly.entity_id
_entity_poly.type
_entity_poly.pdbx_seq_one_letter_code
_entity_poly.pdbx_strand_id
1 'polypeptide(L)'
;MTVLHYRLQRFDKLYYQVVIGVNEDHYIPSWVPDKGDLPKLRLDDIRSSQKLAHELTRMHTQLQKFSVALEQMSEDNRRDDPLRHGALSKTKNYVKMLLCEVEWALLSLAIPLPTAVPRDIMSSAERNITDNTNRAIRDWGVLIKYRDFLHGWADIVAQAGRERACDSNDCV
;
A
#
# COMPACT_ATOMS: atom_id res chain seq x y z
N MET A 1 -31.94 -26.79 -22.99
CA MET A 1 -30.96 -26.06 -22.16
C MET A 1 -29.62 -26.04 -22.89
N THR A 2 -29.21 -24.91 -23.46
CA THR A 2 -27.97 -24.78 -24.26
C THR A 2 -26.89 -24.02 -23.50
N VAL A 3 -25.61 -24.19 -23.87
CA VAL A 3 -24.47 -23.45 -23.28
C VAL A 3 -24.67 -21.92 -23.31
N LEU A 4 -25.42 -21.42 -24.29
CA LEU A 4 -25.81 -20.01 -24.40
C LEU A 4 -26.62 -19.53 -23.17
N HIS A 5 -27.48 -20.40 -22.62
CA HIS A 5 -28.27 -20.11 -21.43
C HIS A 5 -27.39 -19.94 -20.18
N TYR A 6 -26.35 -20.77 -20.03
CA TYR A 6 -25.38 -20.66 -18.93
C TYR A 6 -24.50 -19.41 -19.05
N ARG A 7 -24.10 -19.01 -20.26
CA ARG A 7 -23.32 -17.78 -20.48
C ARG A 7 -24.10 -16.51 -20.12
N LEU A 8 -25.42 -16.52 -20.29
CA LEU A 8 -26.29 -15.39 -19.94
C LEU A 8 -26.51 -15.21 -18.43
N GLN A 9 -26.21 -16.22 -17.60
CA GLN A 9 -26.37 -16.13 -16.14
C GLN A 9 -25.29 -15.27 -15.45
N ARG A 10 -24.40 -14.61 -16.22
CA ARG A 10 -23.36 -13.70 -15.71
C ARG A 10 -22.57 -14.31 -14.55
N PHE A 11 -22.22 -15.59 -14.66
CA PHE A 11 -21.39 -16.27 -13.66
C PHE A 11 -20.07 -15.53 -13.41
N ASP A 12 -19.52 -14.85 -14.43
CA ASP A 12 -18.36 -13.98 -14.26
C ASP A 12 -18.61 -12.89 -13.22
N LYS A 13 -19.80 -12.26 -13.22
CA LYS A 13 -20.16 -11.23 -12.25
C LYS A 13 -20.30 -11.81 -10.84
N LEU A 14 -20.91 -13.00 -10.70
CA LEU A 14 -21.01 -13.70 -9.42
C LEU A 14 -19.62 -14.09 -8.88
N TYR A 15 -18.75 -14.60 -9.77
CA TYR A 15 -17.37 -14.92 -9.45
C TYR A 15 -16.58 -13.68 -8.99
N TYR A 16 -16.66 -12.57 -9.74
CA TYR A 16 -16.04 -11.30 -9.32
C TYR A 16 -16.57 -10.80 -7.97
N GLN A 17 -17.86 -10.96 -7.69
CA GLN A 17 -18.45 -10.59 -6.40
C GLN A 17 -17.94 -11.46 -5.24
N VAL A 18 -17.73 -12.76 -5.45
CA VAL A 18 -17.15 -13.66 -4.45
C VAL A 18 -15.67 -13.34 -4.21
N VAL A 19 -14.91 -13.04 -5.26
CA VAL A 19 -13.51 -12.59 -5.16
C VAL A 19 -13.39 -11.29 -4.36
N ILE A 20 -14.35 -10.37 -4.52
CA ILE A 20 -14.43 -9.12 -3.73
C ILE A 20 -14.96 -9.37 -2.31
N GLY A 21 -15.80 -10.40 -2.13
CA GLY A 21 -16.48 -10.73 -0.88
C GLY A 21 -15.67 -11.56 0.11
N VAL A 22 -14.41 -11.89 -0.18
CA VAL A 22 -13.48 -12.37 0.84
C VAL A 22 -13.29 -11.22 1.83
N ASN A 23 -13.94 -11.32 2.98
CA ASN A 23 -13.99 -10.24 3.97
C ASN A 23 -12.56 -9.83 4.37
N GLU A 24 -12.32 -8.52 4.47
CA GLU A 24 -11.00 -7.93 4.75
C GLU A 24 -10.41 -8.42 6.10
N ASP A 25 -11.21 -9.08 6.92
CA ASP A 25 -10.86 -9.56 8.26
C ASP A 25 -10.22 -10.95 8.30
N HIS A 26 -10.32 -11.74 7.22
CA HIS A 26 -9.78 -13.11 7.21
C HIS A 26 -8.37 -13.12 6.59
N TYR A 27 -7.35 -13.29 7.44
CA TYR A 27 -5.93 -13.46 7.06
C TYR A 27 -5.23 -12.26 6.41
N ILE A 28 -5.85 -11.08 6.39
CA ILE A 28 -5.13 -9.84 6.07
C ILE A 28 -4.38 -9.39 7.33
N PRO A 29 -3.05 -9.22 7.28
CA PRO A 29 -2.30 -8.84 8.46
C PRO A 29 -2.77 -7.47 9.00
N SER A 30 -3.11 -7.43 10.30
CA SER A 30 -3.62 -6.22 10.96
C SER A 30 -2.53 -5.15 11.15
N TRP A 31 -1.26 -5.56 11.14
CA TRP A 31 -0.13 -4.65 11.25
C TRP A 31 0.17 -3.89 9.96
N VAL A 32 -0.35 -4.34 8.81
CA VAL A 32 -0.21 -3.66 7.51
C VAL A 32 -1.23 -2.51 7.44
N PRO A 33 -0.81 -1.30 7.00
CA PRO A 33 -1.65 -0.11 6.99
C PRO A 33 -2.97 -0.33 6.25
N ASP A 34 -4.07 0.23 6.77
CA ASP A 34 -5.41 0.10 6.19
C ASP A 34 -6.02 1.45 5.76
N LYS A 35 -7.33 1.45 5.46
CA LYS A 35 -8.06 2.67 5.06
C LYS A 35 -8.12 3.72 6.18
N GLY A 36 -8.13 3.30 7.45
CA GLY A 36 -8.09 4.20 8.60
C GLY A 36 -6.74 4.90 8.74
N ASP A 37 -5.70 4.29 8.18
CA ASP A 37 -4.33 4.76 8.16
C ASP A 37 -4.00 5.77 7.04
N LEU A 38 -4.91 5.99 6.09
CA LEU A 38 -4.69 6.93 4.98
C LEU A 38 -4.38 8.34 5.48
N PRO A 39 -3.59 9.13 4.72
CA PRO A 39 -3.25 10.49 5.12
C PRO A 39 -4.51 11.34 5.25
N LYS A 40 -4.62 12.09 6.35
CA LYS A 40 -5.74 12.98 6.64
C LYS A 40 -5.30 14.44 6.57
N LEU A 41 -4.62 14.81 5.49
CA LEU A 41 -4.20 16.18 5.22
C LEU A 41 -5.23 16.91 4.39
N ARG A 42 -5.59 18.12 4.81
CA ARG A 42 -6.20 19.14 3.96
C ARG A 42 -5.13 20.12 3.49
N LEU A 43 -5.43 20.95 2.49
CA LEU A 43 -4.46 21.91 1.95
C LEU A 43 -3.89 22.85 3.03
N ASP A 44 -4.73 23.36 3.93
CA ASP A 44 -4.29 24.20 5.07
C ASP A 44 -3.31 23.46 6.00
N ASP A 45 -3.41 22.14 6.07
CA ASP A 45 -2.55 21.30 6.91
C ASP A 45 -1.15 21.11 6.31
N ILE A 46 -1.00 21.24 4.98
CA ILE A 46 0.30 21.17 4.30
C ILE A 46 1.15 22.39 4.65
N ARG A 47 0.52 23.55 4.87
CA ARG A 47 1.18 24.78 5.32
C ARG A 47 1.62 24.67 6.79
N SER A 48 0.99 23.79 7.57
CA SER A 48 1.41 23.47 8.93
C SER A 48 2.56 22.46 8.92
N SER A 49 3.78 22.94 9.20
CA SER A 49 4.97 22.09 9.28
C SER A 49 4.80 20.90 10.24
N GLN A 50 4.04 21.06 11.33
CA GLN A 50 3.81 20.01 12.31
C GLN A 50 2.90 18.88 11.81
N LYS A 51 1.80 19.20 11.11
CA LYS A 51 0.90 18.17 10.55
C LYS A 51 1.56 17.45 9.39
N LEU A 52 2.25 18.17 8.51
CA LEU A 52 3.04 17.56 7.46
C LEU A 52 4.12 16.63 8.03
N ALA A 53 4.85 17.07 9.06
CA ALA A 53 5.84 16.26 9.76
C ALA A 53 5.24 14.94 10.28
N HIS A 54 4.11 15.04 10.97
CA HIS A 54 3.40 13.88 11.51
C HIS A 54 3.02 12.88 10.42
N GLU A 55 2.46 13.36 9.31
CA GLU A 55 2.02 12.48 8.22
C GLU A 55 3.19 11.88 7.44
N LEU A 56 4.31 12.60 7.27
CA LEU A 56 5.54 12.05 6.70
C LEU A 56 6.14 10.96 7.61
N THR A 57 6.16 11.17 8.92
CA THR A 57 6.57 10.14 9.90
C THR A 57 5.68 8.90 9.83
N ARG A 58 4.36 9.08 9.68
CA ARG A 58 3.43 7.96 9.46
C ARG A 58 3.71 7.25 8.15
N MET A 59 3.89 8.00 7.06
CA MET A 59 4.23 7.46 5.74
C MET A 59 5.49 6.60 5.79
N HIS A 60 6.53 7.08 6.47
CA HIS A 60 7.79 6.36 6.67
C HIS A 60 7.56 4.98 7.31
N THR A 61 6.83 4.94 8.43
CA THR A 61 6.50 3.69 9.12
C THR A 61 5.65 2.76 8.25
N GLN A 62 4.66 3.31 7.53
CA GLN A 62 3.77 2.55 6.64
C GLN A 62 4.53 1.92 5.46
N LEU A 63 5.44 2.66 4.84
CA LEU A 63 6.30 2.15 3.76
C LEU A 63 7.21 1.01 4.24
N GLN A 64 7.76 1.11 5.45
CA GLN A 64 8.56 0.02 6.02
C GLN A 64 7.72 -1.24 6.26
N LYS A 65 6.49 -1.10 6.75
CA LYS A 65 5.53 -2.22 6.88
C LYS A 65 5.23 -2.87 5.53
N PHE A 66 4.93 -2.07 4.50
CA PHE A 66 4.74 -2.62 3.15
C PHE A 66 6.00 -3.29 2.61
N SER A 67 7.19 -2.76 2.92
CA SER A 67 8.46 -3.39 2.53
C SER A 67 8.61 -4.80 3.11
N VAL A 68 8.29 -4.99 4.39
CA VAL A 68 8.30 -6.31 5.06
C VAL A 68 7.32 -7.27 4.39
N ALA A 69 6.09 -6.81 4.12
CA ALA A 69 5.06 -7.65 3.50
C ALA A 69 5.46 -8.06 2.07
N LEU A 70 5.87 -7.10 1.23
CA LEU A 70 6.30 -7.34 -0.16
C LEU A 70 7.53 -8.23 -0.25
N GLU A 71 8.44 -8.15 0.73
CA GLU A 71 9.58 -9.04 0.80
C GLU A 71 9.14 -10.49 1.01
N GLN A 72 8.28 -10.76 2.00
CA GLN A 72 7.78 -12.12 2.24
C GLN A 72 7.01 -12.64 1.03
N MET A 73 6.13 -11.82 0.45
CA MET A 73 5.39 -12.20 -0.78
C MET A 73 6.36 -12.54 -1.92
N SER A 74 7.44 -11.77 -2.10
CA SER A 74 8.42 -12.03 -3.14
C SER A 74 9.15 -13.35 -2.92
N GLU A 75 9.58 -13.63 -1.69
CA GLU A 75 10.27 -14.88 -1.34
C GLU A 75 9.36 -16.11 -1.51
N ASP A 76 8.09 -15.99 -1.12
CA ASP A 76 7.10 -17.05 -1.26
C ASP A 76 6.88 -17.45 -2.73
N ASN A 77 7.03 -16.52 -3.67
CA ASN A 77 6.84 -16.77 -5.10
C ASN A 77 8.15 -17.08 -5.84
N ARG A 78 9.30 -17.08 -5.16
CA ARG A 78 10.64 -17.16 -5.79
C ARG A 78 10.85 -18.41 -6.65
N ARG A 79 10.27 -19.55 -6.25
CA ARG A 79 10.38 -20.82 -6.96
C ARG A 79 9.18 -21.12 -7.85
N ASP A 80 7.98 -20.79 -7.37
CA ASP A 80 6.73 -21.26 -7.96
C ASP A 80 6.18 -20.31 -9.04
N ASP A 81 6.47 -19.00 -8.94
CA ASP A 81 6.04 -17.99 -9.92
C ASP A 81 7.11 -16.90 -10.11
N PRO A 82 8.11 -17.14 -11.00
CA PRO A 82 9.21 -16.20 -11.24
C PRO A 82 8.76 -14.83 -11.76
N LEU A 83 7.65 -14.76 -12.50
CA LEU A 83 7.12 -13.50 -13.03
C LEU A 83 6.56 -12.65 -11.89
N ARG A 84 5.75 -13.25 -11.01
CA ARG A 84 5.23 -12.58 -9.82
C ARG A 84 6.35 -12.19 -8.84
N HIS A 85 7.33 -13.06 -8.63
CA HIS A 85 8.54 -12.74 -7.87
C HIS A 85 9.27 -11.51 -8.43
N GLY A 86 9.45 -11.44 -9.75
CA GLY A 86 10.07 -10.30 -10.43
C GLY A 86 9.28 -9.00 -10.21
N ALA A 87 7.96 -9.04 -10.38
CA ALA A 87 7.08 -7.89 -10.16
C ALA A 87 7.12 -7.41 -8.69
N LEU A 88 7.00 -8.31 -7.72
CA LEU A 88 7.06 -8.00 -6.30
C LEU A 88 8.43 -7.44 -5.88
N SER A 89 9.52 -8.02 -6.39
CA SER A 89 10.88 -7.52 -6.16
C SER A 89 11.07 -6.10 -6.72
N LYS A 90 10.52 -5.83 -7.90
CA LYS A 90 10.54 -4.48 -8.49
C LYS A 90 9.73 -3.49 -7.65
N THR A 91 8.52 -3.87 -7.21
CA THR A 91 7.70 -3.05 -6.31
C THR A 91 8.41 -2.77 -4.99
N LYS A 92 9.07 -3.77 -4.39
CA LYS A 92 9.90 -3.59 -3.18
C LYS A 92 10.98 -2.54 -3.39
N ASN A 93 11.63 -2.50 -4.55
CA ASN A 93 12.63 -1.48 -4.88
C ASN A 93 12.01 -0.09 -5.04
N TYR A 94 10.82 0.02 -5.64
CA TYR A 94 10.07 1.29 -5.68
C TYR A 94 9.71 1.79 -4.29
N VAL A 95 9.25 0.91 -3.39
CA VAL A 95 8.99 1.27 -1.98
C VAL A 95 10.26 1.77 -1.29
N LYS A 96 11.41 1.13 -1.53
CA LYS A 96 12.69 1.59 -0.97
C LYS A 96 13.07 2.99 -1.48
N MET A 97 12.93 3.25 -2.78
CA MET A 97 13.22 4.58 -3.33
C MET A 97 12.28 5.63 -2.71
N LEU A 98 10.98 5.35 -2.62
CA LEU A 98 10.03 6.26 -1.99
C LEU A 98 10.34 6.49 -0.51
N LEU A 99 10.78 5.45 0.21
CA LEU A 99 11.23 5.59 1.60
C LEU A 99 12.42 6.55 1.71
N CYS A 100 13.42 6.45 0.82
CA CYS A 100 14.55 7.38 0.79
C CYS A 100 14.10 8.84 0.57
N GLU A 101 13.15 9.07 -0.32
CA GLU A 101 12.60 10.43 -0.55
C GLU A 101 11.89 10.97 0.71
N VAL A 102 11.12 10.13 1.40
CA VAL A 102 10.46 10.50 2.66
C VAL A 102 11.48 10.77 3.76
N GLU A 103 12.51 9.94 3.89
CA GLU A 103 13.61 10.15 4.85
C GLU A 103 14.34 11.45 4.58
N TRP A 104 14.63 11.75 3.30
CA TRP A 104 15.25 13.00 2.91
C TRP A 104 14.34 14.19 3.26
N ALA A 105 13.04 14.12 2.96
CA ALA A 105 12.08 15.16 3.31
C ALA A 105 12.00 15.41 4.83
N LEU A 106 12.00 14.35 5.64
CA LEU A 106 12.04 14.45 7.10
C LEU A 106 13.30 15.17 7.58
N LEU A 107 14.47 14.78 7.04
CA LEU A 107 15.75 15.42 7.37
C LEU A 107 15.79 16.90 6.94
N SER A 108 15.27 17.24 5.76
CA SER A 108 15.18 18.63 5.27
C SER A 108 14.30 19.51 6.16
N LEU A 109 13.30 18.92 6.83
CA LEU A 109 12.43 19.58 7.80
C LEU A 109 12.99 19.54 9.23
N ALA A 110 14.22 19.07 9.43
CA ALA A 110 14.85 18.84 10.73
C ALA A 110 14.03 17.94 11.68
N ILE A 111 13.28 17.00 11.11
CA ILE A 111 12.50 15.99 11.85
C ILE A 111 13.39 14.75 12.02
N PRO A 112 13.55 14.23 13.25
CA PRO A 112 14.27 12.99 13.48
C PRO A 112 13.64 11.81 12.73
N LEU A 113 14.48 10.93 12.18
CA LEU A 113 13.99 9.73 11.52
C LEU A 113 13.30 8.80 12.55
N PRO A 114 12.11 8.27 12.22
CA PRO A 114 11.45 7.29 13.07
C PRO A 114 12.27 6.01 13.22
N THR A 115 12.05 5.28 14.32
CA THR A 115 12.67 3.98 14.52
C THR A 115 12.27 3.02 13.41
N ALA A 116 13.25 2.30 12.86
CA ALA A 116 13.00 1.32 11.83
C ALA A 116 12.02 0.22 12.33
N VAL A 117 11.00 -0.06 11.53
CA VAL A 117 10.10 -1.18 11.76
C VAL A 117 10.89 -2.47 11.64
N PRO A 118 10.97 -3.27 12.73
CA PRO A 118 11.72 -4.50 12.69
C PRO A 118 10.98 -5.53 11.84
N ARG A 119 11.76 -6.45 11.25
CA ARG A 119 11.22 -7.46 10.33
C ARG A 119 10.18 -8.34 11.06
N ASP A 120 10.38 -8.64 12.33
CA ASP A 120 9.52 -9.49 13.17
C ASP A 120 8.11 -8.94 13.44
N ILE A 121 7.80 -7.72 12.99
CA ILE A 121 6.41 -7.22 12.93
C ILE A 121 5.49 -8.20 12.18
N MET A 122 6.03 -8.91 11.19
CA MET A 122 5.40 -10.09 10.62
C MET A 122 5.78 -11.31 11.44
N SER A 123 4.78 -11.92 12.09
CA SER A 123 5.01 -13.07 12.94
C SER A 123 5.50 -14.28 12.16
N SER A 124 6.20 -15.21 12.83
CA SER A 124 6.64 -16.46 12.22
C SER A 124 5.48 -17.31 11.69
N ALA A 125 4.28 -17.21 12.29
CA ALA A 125 3.08 -17.90 11.83
C ALA A 125 2.58 -17.35 10.49
N GLU A 126 2.57 -16.02 10.32
CA GLU A 126 2.17 -15.37 9.07
C GLU A 126 3.19 -15.57 7.94
N ARG A 127 4.48 -15.74 8.28
CA ARG A 127 5.54 -16.06 7.31
C ARG A 127 5.45 -17.48 6.78
N ASN A 128 5.22 -18.44 7.68
CA ASN A 128 5.29 -19.86 7.38
C ASN A 128 3.91 -20.46 7.09
N ILE A 129 3.06 -19.73 6.34
CA ILE A 129 1.78 -20.26 5.86
C ILE A 129 2.06 -21.34 4.82
N THR A 130 1.71 -22.59 5.14
CA THR A 130 1.89 -23.73 4.24
C THR A 130 0.76 -23.87 3.22
N ASP A 131 -0.44 -23.39 3.57
CA ASP A 131 -1.61 -23.43 2.70
C ASP A 131 -1.58 -22.32 1.63
N ASN A 132 -1.70 -22.73 0.37
CA ASN A 132 -1.64 -21.81 -0.77
C ASN A 132 -2.83 -20.86 -0.82
N THR A 133 -4.01 -21.28 -0.36
CA THR A 133 -5.20 -20.44 -0.32
C THR A 133 -5.03 -19.30 0.67
N ASN A 134 -4.62 -19.59 1.91
CA ASN A 134 -4.36 -18.58 2.93
C ASN A 134 -3.24 -17.62 2.52
N ARG A 135 -2.19 -18.13 1.86
CA ARG A 135 -1.12 -17.29 1.32
C ARG A 135 -1.64 -16.34 0.24
N ALA A 136 -2.47 -16.84 -0.67
CA ALA A 136 -3.07 -16.01 -1.72
C ALA A 136 -4.00 -14.93 -1.15
N ILE A 137 -4.79 -15.25 -0.12
CA ILE A 137 -5.67 -14.29 0.57
C ILE A 137 -4.84 -13.19 1.24
N ARG A 138 -3.80 -13.55 2.00
CA ARG A 138 -2.87 -12.60 2.64
C ARG A 138 -2.27 -11.65 1.61
N ASP A 139 -1.69 -12.21 0.54
CA ASP A 139 -1.04 -11.43 -0.52
C ASP A 139 -2.02 -10.46 -1.19
N TRP A 140 -3.22 -10.92 -1.50
CA TRP A 140 -4.28 -10.10 -2.09
C TRP A 140 -4.67 -8.94 -1.17
N GLY A 141 -4.84 -9.21 0.12
CA GLY A 141 -5.14 -8.19 1.12
C GLY A 141 -4.05 -7.12 1.24
N VAL A 142 -2.78 -7.52 1.26
CA VAL A 142 -1.64 -6.59 1.26
C VAL A 142 -1.64 -5.72 0.00
N LEU A 143 -1.90 -6.29 -1.17
CA LEU A 143 -1.93 -5.54 -2.43
C LEU A 143 -3.09 -4.54 -2.50
N ILE A 144 -4.27 -4.89 -1.97
CA ILE A 144 -5.39 -3.95 -1.84
C ILE A 144 -5.02 -2.79 -0.92
N LYS A 145 -4.50 -3.09 0.27
CA LYS A 145 -4.07 -2.08 1.24
C LYS A 145 -2.98 -1.17 0.65
N TYR A 146 -2.02 -1.72 -0.08
CA TYR A 146 -0.97 -0.95 -0.74
C TYR A 146 -1.49 -0.05 -1.86
N ARG A 147 -2.43 -0.54 -2.68
CA ARG A 147 -3.12 0.27 -3.69
C ARG A 147 -3.84 1.45 -3.05
N ASP A 148 -4.62 1.18 -2.00
CA ASP A 148 -5.40 2.22 -1.32
C ASP A 148 -4.48 3.26 -0.67
N PHE A 149 -3.37 2.83 -0.07
CA PHE A 149 -2.29 3.70 0.42
C PHE A 149 -1.74 4.62 -0.68
N LEU A 150 -1.40 4.07 -1.86
CA LEU A 150 -0.89 4.86 -2.97
C LEU A 150 -1.91 5.87 -3.50
N HIS A 151 -3.18 5.48 -3.61
CA HIS A 151 -4.24 6.39 -4.01
C HIS A 151 -4.41 7.53 -3.01
N GLY A 152 -4.45 7.24 -1.71
CA GLY A 152 -4.57 8.26 -0.68
C GLY A 152 -3.45 9.32 -0.74
N TRP A 153 -2.20 8.88 -0.94
CA TRP A 153 -1.07 9.82 -1.09
C TRP A 153 -1.06 10.55 -2.43
N ALA A 154 -1.44 9.88 -3.53
CA ALA A 154 -1.55 10.52 -4.84
C ALA A 154 -2.57 11.66 -4.82
N ASP A 155 -3.71 11.48 -4.11
CA ASP A 155 -4.72 12.51 -3.97
C ASP A 155 -4.19 13.75 -3.23
N ILE A 156 -3.38 13.57 -2.18
CA ILE A 156 -2.75 14.67 -1.45
C ILE A 156 -1.74 15.41 -2.33
N VAL A 157 -0.87 14.67 -3.04
CA VAL A 157 0.13 15.27 -3.95
C VAL A 157 -0.55 16.05 -5.08
N ALA A 158 -1.62 15.49 -5.66
CA ALA A 158 -2.39 16.15 -6.70
C ALA A 158 -3.07 17.44 -6.20
N GLN A 159 -3.58 17.45 -4.97
CA GLN A 159 -4.12 18.67 -4.34
C GLN A 159 -3.04 19.74 -4.17
N ALA A 160 -1.88 19.38 -3.63
CA ALA A 160 -0.76 20.31 -3.44
C ALA A 160 -0.22 20.87 -4.77
N GLY A 161 -0.21 20.06 -5.83
CA GLY A 161 0.22 20.49 -7.17
C GLY A 161 -0.71 21.50 -7.82
N ARG A 162 -2.03 21.37 -7.63
CA ARG A 162 -3.03 22.31 -8.18
C ARG A 162 -2.91 23.71 -7.56
N GLU A 163 -2.64 23.80 -6.26
CA GLU A 163 -2.47 25.08 -5.58
C GLU A 163 -1.25 25.86 -6.11
N ARG A 164 -0.11 25.19 -6.28
CA ARG A 164 1.09 25.83 -6.85
C ARG A 164 0.84 26.40 -8.25
N ALA A 165 0.00 25.75 -9.05
CA ALA A 165 -0.38 26.23 -10.37
C ALA A 165 -1.31 27.46 -10.31
N CYS A 166 -2.17 27.55 -9.29
CA CYS A 166 -3.01 28.72 -9.04
C CYS A 166 -2.20 29.91 -8.50
N ASP A 167 -1.28 29.68 -7.55
CA ASP A 167 -0.40 30.72 -7.01
C ASP A 167 0.52 31.30 -8.10
N SER A 168 0.88 30.52 -9.13
CA SER A 168 1.68 31.00 -10.26
C SER A 168 0.91 31.83 -11.29
N ASN A 169 -0.42 31.93 -11.19
CA ASN A 169 -1.26 32.74 -12.09
C ASN A 169 -1.71 34.09 -11.49
N ASP A 170 -1.27 34.45 -10.28
CA ASP A 170 -1.40 35.81 -9.73
C ASP A 170 -0.17 36.67 -10.07
N CYS A 171 0.10 36.81 -11.37
CA CYS A 171 1.01 37.83 -11.89
C CYS A 171 0.20 38.88 -12.64
N VAL A 172 0.22 40.11 -12.11
CA VAL A 172 -0.15 41.36 -12.78
C VAL A 172 0.48 41.46 -14.16
#